data_AF-A0AAP4X457-F1
#
_entry.id   AF-A0AAP4X457-F1
#
_cell.length_a   1.000
_cell.length_b   1.000
_cell.length_c   1.000
_cell.angle_alpha   90.00
_cell.angle_beta   90.00
_cell.angle_gamma   90.00
#
_symmetry.space_group_name_H-M   'P 1'
#
loop_
_entity.id
_entity.type
_entity.pdbx_description
1 polymer ?
#
loop_
_entity_poly.entity_id
_entity_poly.type
_entity_poly.pdbx_seq_one_letter_code
_entity_poly.pdbx_strand_id
1 'polypeptide(L)'
;NIKFSNTNTQVAGLPNIKFSNTNTQVAGLPNIKFSNTNTQVAGLPNIKFSNTNTQVAGLPNIKFSNTNTQVAGLPNIKFAETNIHVAGLPNIKFSNTSIA
;
A
#
# COMPACT_ATOMS: atom_id res chain seq x y z
N ASN A 1 5.70 17.76 -4.94
CA ASN A 1 4.73 17.15 -4.03
C ASN A 1 3.33 17.44 -4.50
N ILE A 2 2.69 16.45 -5.12
CA ILE A 2 1.30 16.56 -5.59
C ILE A 2 0.38 16.00 -4.51
N LYS A 3 -0.78 16.61 -4.29
CA LYS A 3 -1.78 16.15 -3.31
C LYS A 3 -3.13 16.00 -3.97
N PHE A 4 -3.79 14.88 -3.72
CA PHE A 4 -5.16 14.61 -4.16
C PHE A 4 -6.04 14.27 -2.95
N SER A 5 -7.28 14.75 -3.00
CA SER A 5 -8.31 14.50 -2.00
C SER A 5 -9.66 14.27 -2.69
N ASN A 6 -10.50 13.37 -2.19
CA ASN A 6 -11.87 13.14 -2.70
C ASN A 6 -11.94 12.90 -4.21
N THR A 7 -11.01 12.11 -4.75
CA THR A 7 -10.88 11.87 -6.19
C THR A 7 -10.67 10.40 -6.50
N ASN A 8 -10.93 10.04 -7.77
CA ASN A 8 -10.51 8.77 -8.35
C ASN A 8 -9.32 9.06 -9.27
N THR A 9 -8.23 8.32 -9.08
CA THR A 9 -6.95 8.65 -9.73
C THR A 9 -6.23 7.40 -10.23
N GLN A 10 -5.56 7.53 -11.38
CA GLN A 10 -4.60 6.54 -11.86
C GLN A 10 -3.22 7.19 -11.88
N VAL A 11 -2.24 6.47 -11.35
CA VAL A 11 -0.87 6.95 -11.23
C VAL A 11 0.10 5.92 -11.81
N ALA A 12 0.99 6.38 -12.67
CA ALA A 12 2.08 5.58 -13.22
C ALA A 12 3.42 6.33 -13.14
N GLY A 13 4.53 5.60 -13.11
CA GLY A 13 5.90 6.15 -13.18
C GLY A 13 6.58 6.32 -11.82
N LEU A 14 7.37 7.40 -11.68
CA LEU A 14 8.16 7.73 -10.46
C LEU A 14 7.67 8.99 -9.70
N PRO A 15 6.35 9.25 -9.54
CA PRO A 15 5.90 10.45 -8.86
C PRO A 15 5.99 10.36 -7.33
N ASN A 16 6.09 11.54 -6.69
CA ASN A 16 5.98 11.72 -5.23
C ASN A 16 4.63 12.38 -4.89
N ILE A 17 3.68 11.59 -4.36
CA ILE A 17 2.27 12.01 -4.21
C ILE A 17 1.73 11.70 -2.79
N LYS A 18 0.76 12.52 -2.33
CA LYS A 18 -0.05 12.25 -1.15
C LYS A 18 -1.54 12.16 -1.51
N PHE A 19 -2.20 11.09 -1.07
CA PHE A 19 -3.63 10.84 -1.27
C PHE A 19 -4.38 10.77 0.07
N SER A 20 -5.59 11.31 0.10
CA SER A 20 -6.49 11.25 1.25
C SER A 20 -7.94 11.09 0.81
N ASN A 21 -8.70 10.15 1.37
CA ASN A 21 -10.11 9.90 0.99
C ASN A 21 -10.27 9.73 -0.53
N THR A 22 -9.50 8.82 -1.13
CA THR A 22 -9.50 8.59 -2.59
C THR A 22 -9.60 7.11 -2.91
N ASN A 23 -10.04 6.80 -4.13
CA ASN A 23 -9.83 5.49 -4.73
C ASN A 23 -8.73 5.62 -5.79
N THR A 24 -7.65 4.86 -5.66
CA THR A 24 -6.47 5.04 -6.52
C THR A 24 -5.95 3.71 -7.05
N GLN A 25 -5.57 3.71 -8.33
CA GLN A 25 -4.77 2.64 -8.92
C GLN A 25 -3.35 3.15 -9.17
N VAL A 26 -2.35 2.38 -8.76
CA VAL A 26 -0.94 2.77 -8.80
C VAL A 26 -0.11 1.67 -9.46
N ALA A 27 0.69 2.05 -10.44
CA ALA A 27 1.67 1.17 -11.08
C ALA A 27 3.06 1.83 -11.16
N GLY A 28 4.13 1.02 -11.10
CA GLY A 28 5.51 1.45 -11.35
C GLY A 28 6.38 1.56 -10.09
N LEU A 29 7.17 2.63 -9.99
CA LEU A 29 8.13 2.91 -8.90
C LEU A 29 7.82 4.22 -8.12
N PRO A 30 6.56 4.54 -7.77
CA PRO A 30 6.25 5.79 -7.09
C PRO A 30 6.60 5.76 -5.59
N ASN A 31 6.81 6.93 -5.00
CA ASN A 31 6.76 7.12 -3.55
C ASN A 31 5.44 7.79 -3.15
N ILE A 32 4.59 7.07 -2.42
CA ILE A 32 3.23 7.55 -2.12
C ILE A 32 2.90 7.43 -0.64
N LYS A 33 2.13 8.39 -0.13
CA LYS A 33 1.46 8.29 1.17
C LYS A 33 -0.06 8.28 0.98
N PHE A 34 -0.70 7.24 1.49
CA PHE A 34 -2.15 7.04 1.47
C PHE A 34 -2.74 7.12 2.88
N SER A 35 -3.92 7.72 3.00
CA SER A 35 -4.68 7.84 4.25
C SER A 35 -6.18 7.75 3.98
N ASN A 36 -6.91 6.85 4.65
CA ASN A 36 -8.36 6.69 4.45
C ASN A 36 -8.74 6.42 2.98
N THR A 37 -8.07 5.48 2.32
CA THR A 37 -8.22 5.23 0.88
C THR A 37 -8.45 3.76 0.58
N ASN A 38 -9.08 3.47 -0.55
CA ASN A 38 -9.04 2.15 -1.18
C ASN A 38 -8.04 2.18 -2.33
N THR A 39 -7.07 1.27 -2.33
CA THR A 39 -5.95 1.34 -3.29
C THR A 39 -5.60 -0.02 -3.87
N GLN A 40 -5.35 -0.06 -5.18
CA GLN A 40 -4.70 -1.18 -5.83
C GLN A 40 -3.30 -0.74 -6.28
N VAL A 41 -2.31 -1.57 -5.98
CA VAL A 41 -0.90 -1.25 -6.22
C VAL A 41 -0.19 -2.41 -6.90
N ALA A 42 0.53 -2.11 -7.99
CA ALA A 42 1.39 -3.07 -8.67
C ALA A 42 2.80 -2.49 -8.93
N GLY A 43 3.84 -3.33 -8.83
CA GLY A 43 5.22 -2.99 -9.23
C GLY A 43 6.23 -2.98 -8.10
N LEU A 44 7.11 -1.97 -8.09
CA LEU A 44 8.20 -1.76 -7.12
C LEU A 44 8.04 -0.45 -6.32
N PRO A 45 6.85 -0.12 -5.78
CA PRO A 45 6.64 1.17 -5.13
C PRO A 45 7.17 1.21 -3.70
N ASN A 46 7.39 2.41 -3.20
CA ASN A 46 7.67 2.69 -1.78
C ASN A 46 6.47 3.43 -1.18
N ILE A 47 5.68 2.75 -0.34
CA ILE A 47 4.38 3.29 0.08
C ILE A 47 4.18 3.26 1.60
N LYS A 48 3.54 4.29 2.13
CA LYS A 48 2.98 4.28 3.48
C LYS A 48 1.46 4.35 3.45
N PHE A 49 0.81 3.35 4.04
CA PHE A 49 -0.63 3.24 4.19
C PHE A 49 -1.07 3.43 5.64
N SER A 50 -2.20 4.10 5.85
CA SER A 50 -2.82 4.34 7.16
C SER A 50 -4.34 4.34 7.04
N ASN A 51 -5.06 3.51 7.80
CA ASN A 51 -6.52 3.39 7.71
C ASN A 51 -7.01 3.12 6.28
N THR A 52 -6.52 2.07 5.64
CA THR A 52 -6.82 1.80 4.22
C THR A 52 -7.20 0.35 3.97
N ASN A 53 -7.96 0.11 2.90
CA ASN A 53 -8.09 -1.22 2.31
C ASN A 53 -7.23 -1.29 1.06
N THR A 54 -6.32 -2.26 1.00
CA THR A 54 -5.31 -2.28 -0.06
C THR A 54 -5.10 -3.67 -0.64
N GLN A 55 -4.98 -3.75 -1.97
CA GLN A 55 -4.44 -4.92 -2.66
C GLN A 55 -3.09 -4.56 -3.27
N VAL A 56 -2.10 -5.40 -3.05
CA VAL A 56 -0.72 -5.14 -3.48
C VAL A 56 -0.13 -6.36 -4.19
N ALA A 57 0.48 -6.14 -5.35
CA ALA A 57 1.23 -7.15 -6.08
C ALA A 57 2.64 -6.67 -6.47
N GLY A 58 3.63 -7.57 -6.42
CA GLY A 58 4.99 -7.34 -6.95
C GLY A 58 6.09 -7.42 -5.89
N LEU A 59 7.03 -6.47 -5.93
CA LEU A 59 8.21 -6.37 -5.05
C LEU A 59 8.21 -5.04 -4.26
N PRO A 60 7.10 -4.65 -3.61
CA PRO A 60 6.99 -3.35 -2.99
C PRO A 60 7.75 -3.27 -1.66
N ASN A 61 8.09 -2.05 -1.24
CA ASN A 61 8.53 -1.76 0.12
C ASN A 61 7.46 -0.92 0.83
N ILE A 62 6.76 -1.51 1.81
CA ILE A 62 5.53 -0.91 2.34
C ILE A 62 5.50 -0.89 3.86
N LYS A 63 4.97 0.20 4.41
CA LYS A 63 4.52 0.27 5.80
C LYS A 63 3.01 0.42 5.89
N PHE A 64 2.36 -0.53 6.56
CA PHE A 64 0.93 -0.51 6.85
C PHE A 64 0.68 -0.23 8.34
N SER A 65 -0.38 0.53 8.63
CA SER A 65 -0.84 0.84 9.99
C SER A 65 -2.37 0.89 10.01
N ASN A 66 -3.01 0.04 10.83
CA ASN A 66 -4.47 0.00 10.96
C ASN A 66 -5.18 -0.21 9.60
N THR A 67 -4.88 -1.30 8.91
CA THR A 67 -5.33 -1.56 7.53
C THR A 67 -5.80 -2.99 7.34
N ASN A 68 -6.69 -3.22 6.38
CA ASN A 68 -6.95 -4.55 5.83
C ASN A 68 -6.23 -4.69 4.47
N THR A 69 -5.36 -5.68 4.35
CA THR A 69 -4.48 -5.77 3.17
C THR A 69 -4.39 -7.19 2.63
N GLN A 70 -4.45 -7.32 1.30
CA GLN A 70 -4.05 -8.52 0.58
C GLN A 70 -2.75 -8.25 -0.18
N VAL A 71 -1.77 -9.15 -0.04
CA VAL A 71 -0.46 -8.99 -0.68
C VAL A 71 -0.05 -10.25 -1.43
N ALA A 72 0.43 -10.08 -2.65
CA ALA A 72 1.01 -11.13 -3.47
C ALA A 72 2.44 -10.76 -3.95
N GLY A 73 3.37 -11.73 -3.94
CA GLY A 73 4.70 -11.60 -4.54
C GLY A 73 5.86 -11.72 -3.56
N LEU A 74 6.85 -10.83 -3.68
CA LEU A 74 8.09 -10.81 -2.88
C LEU A 74 8.25 -9.48 -2.12
N PRO A 75 7.26 -9.07 -1.32
CA PRO A 75 7.28 -7.75 -0.73
C PRO A 75 8.22 -7.66 0.50
N ASN A 76 8.71 -6.46 0.79
CA ASN A 76 9.33 -6.13 2.08
C ASN A 76 8.36 -5.25 2.87
N ILE A 77 7.75 -5.78 3.93
CA ILE A 77 6.62 -5.11 4.59
C ILE A 77 6.80 -5.03 6.10
N LYS A 78 6.43 -3.86 6.64
CA LYS A 78 6.15 -3.70 8.07
C LYS A 78 4.66 -3.47 8.30
N PHE A 79 4.06 -4.35 9.10
CA PHE A 79 2.67 -4.24 9.53
C PHE A 79 2.58 -3.84 11.01
N ALA A 80 1.60 -2.99 11.32
CA ALA A 80 1.23 -2.62 12.67
C ALA A 80 -0.30 -2.56 12.78
N GLU A 81 -0.91 -3.35 13.66
CA GLU A 81 -2.37 -3.32 13.91
C GLU A 81 -3.19 -3.62 12.64
N THR A 82 -2.87 -4.68 11.90
CA THR A 82 -3.54 -4.98 10.61
C THR A 82 -4.15 -6.37 10.58
N ASN A 83 -5.16 -6.56 9.71
CA ASN A 83 -5.55 -7.89 9.25
C ASN A 83 -4.99 -8.10 7.84
N ILE A 84 -4.36 -9.25 7.62
CA ILE A 84 -3.60 -9.50 6.39
C ILE A 84 -3.80 -10.91 5.87
N HIS A 85 -3.84 -11.00 4.54
CA HIS A 85 -3.62 -12.23 3.79
C HIS A 85 -2.41 -12.03 2.87
N VAL A 86 -1.47 -12.97 2.90
CA VAL A 86 -0.24 -12.88 2.11
C VAL A 86 0.01 -14.17 1.35
N ALA A 87 0.32 -14.04 0.06
CA ALA A 87 0.75 -15.14 -0.81
C ALA A 87 2.13 -14.81 -1.44
N GLY A 88 3.03 -15.80 -1.49
CA GLY A 88 4.39 -15.66 -2.06
C GLY A 88 5.51 -15.85 -1.02
N LEU A 89 6.69 -15.26 -1.25
CA LEU A 89 7.83 -15.29 -0.30
C LEU A 89 8.14 -13.89 0.23
N PRO A 90 7.35 -13.38 1.19
CA PRO A 90 7.52 -12.03 1.70
C PRO A 90 8.61 -11.96 2.79
N ASN A 91 9.28 -10.82 2.90
CA ASN A 91 10.07 -10.47 4.09
C ASN A 91 9.24 -9.53 4.96
N ILE A 92 8.75 -10.02 6.12
CA ILE A 92 7.75 -9.29 6.91
C ILE A 92 8.19 -9.10 8.36
N LYS A 93 7.95 -7.88 8.87
CA LYS A 93 7.99 -7.58 10.31
C LYS A 93 6.59 -7.23 10.81
N PHE A 94 6.16 -7.93 11.85
CA PHE A 94 4.85 -7.73 12.49
C PHE A 94 4.98 -7.02 13.84
N SER A 95 3.98 -6.21 14.16
CA SER A 95 3.76 -5.69 15.51
C SER A 95 2.25 -5.64 15.74
N ASN A 96 1.77 -6.33 16.78
CA ASN A 96 0.35 -6.32 17.15
C ASN A 96 -0.59 -6.62 15.96
N THR A 97 -0.28 -7.66 15.17
CA THR A 97 -0.92 -7.95 13.87
C THR A 97 -1.50 -9.35 13.86
N SER A 98 -2.70 -9.53 13.31
CA SER A 98 -3.35 -10.84 13.12
C SER A 98 -3.13 -11.33 11.69
N ILE A 99 -2.70 -12.59 11.55
CA ILE A 99 -2.39 -13.23 10.26
C ILE A 99 -3.41 -14.35 10.05
N ALA A 100 -4.03 -14.37 8.87
CA ALA A 100 -4.88 -15.47 8.40
C ALA A 100 -4.19 -16.18 7.22
#